data_AF-A0A428TF10-F1
#
_entry.id   AF-A0A428TF10-F1
#
_cell.length_a   1.000
_cell.length_b   1.000
_cell.length_c   1.000
_cell.angle_alpha   90.00
_cell.angle_beta   90.00
_cell.angle_gamma   90.00
#
_symmetry.space_group_name_H-M   'P 1'
#
loop_
_entity.id
_entity.type
_entity.pdbx_description
1 polymer ?
#
loop_
_entity_poly.entity_id
_entity_poly.type
_entity_poly.pdbx_seq_one_letter_code
_entity_poly.pdbx_strand_id
1 'polypeptide(L)'
;MKPVIVATALATLVTPVVSRCSMNNRWCYWIGTAPFCESTKFSIGEIDETGKVLRAWSKHKNYADLCNPFNKDGDRPSQSCCEDYGSSCWSGYKRLWCEVNE
;
A
#
# COMPACT_ATOMS: atom_id res chain seq x y z
N MET A 1 46.57 18.07 -15.04
CA MET A 1 45.88 16.82 -14.65
C MET A 1 44.92 17.17 -13.51
N LYS A 2 43.61 16.95 -13.65
CA LYS A 2 42.59 17.26 -12.62
C LYS A 2 42.18 15.96 -11.92
N PRO A 3 42.06 15.90 -10.59
CA PRO A 3 41.64 14.69 -9.90
C PRO A 3 40.14 14.45 -10.12
N VAL A 4 39.79 13.23 -10.51
CA VAL A 4 38.41 12.75 -10.55
C VAL A 4 38.10 12.17 -9.17
N ILE A 5 37.19 12.79 -8.43
CA ILE A 5 36.72 12.30 -7.14
C ILE A 5 35.58 11.32 -7.44
N VAL A 6 35.82 10.03 -7.26
CA VAL A 6 34.80 8.99 -7.38
C VAL A 6 34.06 8.90 -6.05
N ALA A 7 32.86 9.48 -5.99
CA ALA A 7 31.97 9.32 -4.84
C ALA A 7 31.27 7.95 -4.94
N THR A 8 31.72 6.99 -4.14
CA THR A 8 31.05 5.70 -3.96
C THR A 8 29.80 5.89 -3.10
N ALA A 9 28.62 5.93 -3.74
CA ALA A 9 27.35 5.90 -3.03
C ALA A 9 27.15 4.51 -2.39
N LEU A 10 27.13 4.44 -1.06
CA LEU A 10 26.68 3.25 -0.34
C LEU A 10 25.15 3.14 -0.51
N ALA A 11 24.70 2.19 -1.31
CA ALA A 11 23.29 1.81 -1.36
C ALA A 11 22.93 1.08 -0.05
N THR A 12 22.27 1.78 0.89
CA THR A 12 21.66 1.14 2.04
C THR A 12 20.46 0.33 1.56
N LEU A 13 20.48 -0.99 1.79
CA LEU A 13 19.34 -1.86 1.55
C LEU A 13 18.26 -1.51 2.58
N VAL A 14 17.35 -0.61 2.20
CA VAL A 14 16.17 -0.30 3.01
C VAL A 14 15.22 -1.48 2.86
N THR A 15 15.13 -2.35 3.87
CA THR A 15 14.09 -3.37 3.89
C THR A 15 12.75 -2.66 4.04
N PRO A 16 11.79 -2.85 3.11
CA PRO A 16 10.47 -2.27 3.30
C PRO A 16 9.85 -2.95 4.53
N VAL A 17 9.66 -2.20 5.61
CA VAL A 17 8.82 -2.65 6.71
C VAL A 17 7.41 -2.77 6.15
N VAL A 18 6.98 -4.01 5.87
CA VAL A 18 5.59 -4.29 5.51
C VAL A 18 4.80 -4.17 6.80
N SER A 19 4.35 -2.97 7.09
CA SER A 19 3.50 -2.73 8.23
C SER A 19 2.14 -3.39 7.98
N ARG A 20 1.57 -3.94 9.05
CA ARG A 20 0.34 -4.73 9.02
C ARG A 20 -0.73 -3.98 9.79
N CYS A 21 -1.94 -3.98 9.25
CA CYS A 21 -3.13 -3.46 9.89
C CYS A 21 -4.19 -4.57 10.00
N SER A 22 -5.25 -4.31 10.76
CA SER A 22 -6.32 -5.29 10.98
C SER A 22 -7.64 -4.76 10.45
N MET A 23 -8.35 -5.54 9.64
CA MET A 23 -9.67 -5.21 9.13
C MET A 23 -10.55 -6.45 9.08
N ASN A 24 -11.75 -6.39 9.66
CA ASN A 24 -12.70 -7.52 9.72
C ASN A 24 -12.06 -8.82 10.24
N ASN A 25 -11.28 -8.72 11.34
CA ASN A 25 -10.53 -9.83 11.95
C ASN A 25 -9.55 -10.51 10.99
N ARG A 26 -8.93 -9.75 10.08
CA ARG A 26 -7.94 -10.26 9.14
C ARG A 26 -6.74 -9.34 9.10
N TRP A 27 -5.56 -9.93 8.94
CA TRP A 27 -4.35 -9.16 8.67
C TRP A 27 -4.39 -8.62 7.25
N CYS A 28 -4.08 -7.33 7.15
CA CYS A 28 -4.03 -6.60 5.90
C CYS A 28 -2.74 -5.79 5.82
N TYR A 29 -2.33 -5.43 4.62
CA TYR A 29 -1.15 -4.61 4.38
C TYR A 29 -1.27 -3.83 3.08
N TRP A 30 -0.67 -2.64 3.06
CA TRP A 30 -0.61 -1.80 1.89
C TRP A 30 0.57 -2.17 1.00
N ILE A 31 0.29 -2.44 -0.27
CA ILE A 31 1.31 -2.58 -1.31
C ILE A 31 1.38 -1.31 -2.14
N GLY A 32 2.59 -0.80 -2.36
CA GLY A 32 2.88 0.41 -3.13
C GLY A 32 3.66 1.42 -2.31
N THR A 33 4.97 1.50 -2.57
CA THR A 33 5.88 2.44 -1.92
C THR A 33 5.97 3.73 -2.73
N ALA A 34 5.70 4.86 -2.08
CA ALA A 34 5.81 6.17 -2.71
C ALA A 34 7.29 6.49 -3.05
N PRO A 35 7.56 7.35 -4.07
CA PRO A 35 6.59 8.12 -4.85
C PRO A 35 6.02 7.38 -6.07
N PHE A 36 6.72 6.38 -6.61
CA PHE A 36 6.29 5.62 -7.79
C PHE A 36 5.71 4.29 -7.35
N CYS A 37 4.39 4.25 -7.18
CA CYS A 37 3.68 3.02 -6.89
C CYS A 37 3.31 2.31 -8.19
N GLU A 38 3.16 1.00 -8.13
CA GLU A 38 2.76 0.22 -9.30
C GLU A 38 1.23 0.23 -9.49
N SER A 39 0.74 -0.62 -10.37
CA SER A 39 -0.69 -0.93 -10.56
C SER A 39 -0.96 -2.41 -10.29
N THR A 40 -2.22 -2.81 -10.40
CA THR A 40 -2.61 -4.23 -10.36
C THR A 40 -3.65 -4.52 -11.45
N LYS A 41 -3.65 -5.76 -11.95
CA LYS A 41 -4.69 -6.30 -12.84
C LYS A 41 -5.94 -6.75 -12.08
N PHE A 42 -5.81 -7.00 -10.78
CA PHE A 42 -6.89 -7.51 -9.93
C PHE A 42 -7.92 -6.43 -9.63
N SER A 43 -9.16 -6.84 -9.45
CA SER A 43 -10.29 -6.00 -9.01
C SER A 43 -10.55 -6.13 -7.49
N ILE A 44 -11.26 -5.16 -6.90
CA ILE A 44 -11.68 -5.26 -5.49
C ILE A 44 -12.55 -6.51 -5.32
N GLY A 45 -12.24 -7.31 -4.28
CA GLY A 45 -12.89 -8.58 -3.96
C GLY A 45 -12.21 -9.80 -4.60
N GLU A 46 -11.32 -9.62 -5.58
CA GLU A 46 -10.59 -10.74 -6.18
C GLU A 46 -9.48 -11.26 -5.25
N ILE A 47 -9.25 -12.57 -5.33
CA ILE A 47 -8.23 -13.29 -4.59
C ILE A 47 -7.07 -13.58 -5.53
N ASP A 48 -5.85 -13.30 -5.10
CA ASP A 48 -4.64 -13.62 -5.85
C ASP A 48 -4.20 -15.08 -5.67
N GLU A 49 -3.17 -15.51 -6.41
CA GLU A 49 -2.59 -16.85 -6.26
C GLU A 49 -2.01 -17.13 -4.86
N THR A 50 -1.81 -16.10 -4.03
CA THR A 50 -1.28 -16.22 -2.66
C THR A 50 -2.38 -16.34 -1.59
N GLY A 51 -3.66 -16.38 -2.00
CA GLY A 51 -4.79 -16.50 -1.10
C GLY A 51 -5.09 -15.19 -0.35
N LYS A 52 -4.82 -14.05 -0.98
CA LYS A 52 -5.10 -12.72 -0.42
C LYS A 52 -6.12 -12.00 -1.27
N VAL A 53 -7.02 -11.29 -0.62
CA VAL A 53 -8.09 -10.55 -1.27
C VAL A 53 -7.75 -9.07 -1.34
N LEU A 54 -7.92 -8.47 -2.52
CA LEU A 54 -7.78 -7.04 -2.72
C LEU A 54 -9.01 -6.34 -2.16
N ARG A 55 -8.86 -5.58 -1.08
CA ARG A 55 -10.00 -4.94 -0.39
C ARG A 55 -10.18 -3.47 -0.74
N ALA A 56 -9.11 -2.75 -1.02
CA ALA A 56 -9.19 -1.33 -1.34
C ALA A 56 -8.00 -0.89 -2.19
N TRP A 57 -8.13 0.26 -2.82
CA TRP A 57 -7.02 0.96 -3.47
C TRP A 57 -7.22 2.48 -3.46
N SER A 58 -6.13 3.22 -3.70
CA SER A 58 -6.18 4.66 -3.92
C SER A 58 -6.19 5.07 -5.40
N LYS A 59 -6.59 4.17 -6.31
CA LYS A 59 -6.59 4.43 -7.77
C LYS A 59 -7.47 5.61 -8.17
N HIS A 60 -8.65 5.74 -7.56
CA HIS A 60 -9.66 6.74 -7.89
C HIS A 60 -10.07 7.60 -6.69
N LYS A 61 -9.48 7.35 -5.53
CA LYS A 61 -9.78 7.99 -4.25
C LYS A 61 -8.47 8.37 -3.59
N ASN A 62 -8.39 9.57 -3.04
CA ASN A 62 -7.24 9.94 -2.22
C ASN A 62 -7.39 9.35 -0.80
N TYR A 63 -6.36 9.53 0.03
CA TYR A 63 -6.38 9.09 1.42
C TYR A 63 -7.60 9.61 2.20
N ALA A 64 -7.93 10.90 2.05
CA ALA A 64 -9.03 11.51 2.77
C ALA A 64 -10.39 10.90 2.41
N ASP A 65 -10.62 10.60 1.13
CA ASP A 65 -11.87 9.95 0.66
C ASP A 65 -11.95 8.49 1.11
N LEU A 66 -10.82 7.79 1.05
CA LEU A 66 -10.73 6.37 1.39
C LEU A 66 -10.90 6.13 2.88
N CYS A 67 -10.33 7.01 3.70
CA CYS A 67 -10.32 6.93 5.16
C CYS A 67 -11.34 7.85 5.84
N ASN A 68 -12.27 8.41 5.08
CA ASN A 68 -13.36 9.21 5.65
C ASN A 68 -14.27 8.31 6.51
N PRO A 69 -14.45 8.59 7.81
CA PRO A 69 -15.32 7.78 8.68
C PRO A 69 -16.81 7.84 8.28
N PHE A 70 -17.22 8.84 7.51
CA PHE A 70 -18.57 8.96 6.97
C PHE A 70 -18.78 8.22 5.65
N ASN A 71 -17.70 7.69 5.04
CA ASN A 71 -17.82 6.87 3.85
C ASN A 71 -18.45 5.51 4.22
N LYS A 72 -19.56 5.17 3.53
CA LYS A 72 -20.29 3.90 3.74
C LYS A 72 -19.99 2.85 2.69
N ASP A 73 -19.02 3.08 1.81
CA ASP A 73 -18.53 2.09 0.87
C ASP A 73 -18.04 0.86 1.65
N GLY A 74 -18.45 -0.34 1.22
CA GLY A 74 -18.07 -1.60 1.85
C GLY A 74 -16.56 -1.87 1.85
N ASP A 75 -15.82 -1.09 1.06
CA ASP A 75 -14.37 -1.19 0.86
C ASP A 75 -13.57 -0.21 1.73
N ARG A 76 -14.22 0.46 2.69
CA ARG A 76 -13.54 1.42 3.59
C ARG A 76 -12.52 0.68 4.48
N PRO A 77 -11.23 1.05 4.46
CA PRO A 77 -10.25 0.50 5.37
C PRO A 77 -10.61 0.74 6.83
N SER A 78 -10.16 -0.15 7.72
CA SER A 78 -10.22 0.09 9.16
C SER A 78 -9.36 1.29 9.56
N GLN A 79 -9.59 1.80 10.77
CA GLN A 79 -8.80 2.91 11.30
C GLN A 79 -7.31 2.58 11.35
N SER A 80 -6.94 1.36 11.77
CA SER A 80 -5.54 0.92 11.77
C SER A 80 -4.95 0.84 10.37
N CYS A 81 -5.73 0.44 9.36
CA CYS A 81 -5.26 0.44 7.97
C CYS A 81 -5.13 1.84 7.39
N CYS A 82 -5.90 2.81 7.87
CA CYS A 82 -5.73 4.21 7.50
C CYS A 82 -4.44 4.79 8.09
N GLU A 83 -4.17 4.53 9.36
CA GLU A 83 -2.92 4.93 10.01
C GLU A 83 -1.69 4.32 9.32
N ASP A 84 -1.84 3.10 8.80
CA ASP A 84 -0.79 2.37 8.09
C ASP A 84 -0.57 2.78 6.62
N TYR A 85 -1.43 3.63 6.06
CA TYR A 85 -1.39 3.99 4.63
C TYR A 85 -0.04 4.60 4.20
N GLY A 86 0.59 5.36 5.10
CA GLY A 86 1.85 6.05 4.85
C GLY A 86 1.74 7.16 3.80
N SER A 87 2.80 7.40 3.04
CA SER A 87 2.86 8.50 2.06
C SER A 87 2.10 8.19 0.76
N SER A 88 1.39 9.18 0.20
CA SER A 88 0.70 9.06 -1.09
C SER A 88 1.67 8.90 -2.27
N CYS A 89 1.21 8.18 -3.30
CA CYS A 89 1.95 7.96 -4.53
C CYS A 89 1.80 9.17 -5.47
N TRP A 90 2.86 9.53 -6.19
CA TRP A 90 2.81 10.49 -7.30
C TRP A 90 2.37 9.83 -8.61
N SER A 91 2.68 8.54 -8.79
CA SER A 91 2.17 7.72 -9.88
C SER A 91 1.77 6.33 -9.38
N GLY A 92 0.85 5.69 -10.09
CA GLY A 92 0.20 4.46 -9.64
C GLY A 92 -0.65 4.70 -8.39
N TYR A 93 -0.83 3.66 -7.58
CA TYR A 93 -1.68 3.73 -6.39
C TYR A 93 -1.36 2.63 -5.38
N LYS A 94 -1.76 2.85 -4.12
CA LYS A 94 -1.66 1.85 -3.06
C LYS A 94 -2.79 0.84 -3.16
N ARG A 95 -2.51 -0.39 -2.75
CA ARG A 95 -3.42 -1.54 -2.81
C ARG A 95 -3.46 -2.22 -1.44
N LEU A 96 -4.63 -2.31 -0.82
CA LEU A 96 -4.79 -2.97 0.47
C LEU A 96 -5.16 -4.43 0.23
N TRP A 97 -4.26 -5.32 0.60
CA TRP A 97 -4.46 -6.76 0.51
C TRP A 97 -4.69 -7.33 1.89
N CYS A 98 -5.65 -8.24 2.02
CA CYS A 98 -5.97 -8.91 3.27
C CYS A 98 -5.93 -10.42 3.13
N GLU A 99 -5.59 -11.12 4.20
CA GLU A 99 -5.56 -12.57 4.23
C GLU A 99 -6.98 -13.15 4.19
N VAL A 100 -7.18 -14.19 3.37
CA VAL A 100 -8.48 -14.88 3.24
C VAL A 100 -8.69 -15.91 4.37
N ASN A 101 -7.63 -16.34 5.03
CA ASN A 101 -7.68 -17.18 6.24
C ASN A 101 -6.75 -16.55 7.30
N GLU A 102 -7.15 -16.59 8.57
CA GLU A 102 -6.33 -16.16 9.72
C GLU A 102 -5.40 -17.28 10.20
#